data_AF-K9VNB7-F1
#
_entry.id   AF-K9VNB7-F1
#
_cell.length_a   1.000
_cell.length_b   1.000
_cell.length_c   1.000
_cell.angle_alpha   90.00
_cell.angle_beta   90.00
_cell.angle_gamma   90.00
#
_symmetry.space_group_name_H-M   'P 1'
#
loop_
_entity.id
_entity.type
_entity.pdbx_description
1 polymer ?
#
loop_
_entity_poly.entity_id
_entity_poly.type
_entity_poly.pdbx_seq_one_letter_code
_entity_poly.pdbx_strand_id
1 'polypeptide(L)'
;MKLDSVPPSLSASDSVNLNYDLPQEVPLQIKEVTEICADSTPEPAELSVTVNPDICQEQKKLKPKHWAIFASTFATIFLAEIGDKTQLAILLMTAESRNPWMVFAGAGSALIATSLLGVLLGRWLASRIAPRTLERAAGVILLAISAVLLWEVLG
;
A
#
# COMPACT_ATOMS: atom_id res chain seq x y z
N MET A 1 54.83 -46.44 16.58
CA MET A 1 54.07 -45.35 17.20
C MET A 1 52.62 -45.80 17.39
N LYS A 2 52.05 -45.57 18.58
CA LYS A 2 50.61 -45.54 18.91
C LYS A 2 49.81 -44.73 17.84
N LEU A 3 48.51 -44.84 17.57
CA LEU A 3 47.32 -45.42 18.22
C LEU A 3 46.20 -45.62 17.18
N ASP A 4 45.26 -46.49 17.54
CA ASP A 4 43.97 -46.83 16.94
C ASP A 4 43.09 -45.66 16.51
N SER A 5 42.19 -45.91 15.54
CA SER A 5 40.79 -45.44 15.57
C SER A 5 39.94 -46.23 14.56
N VAL A 6 39.30 -47.27 15.09
CA VAL A 6 38.25 -48.13 14.51
C VAL A 6 36.98 -47.31 14.20
N PRO A 7 36.21 -47.62 13.13
CA PRO A 7 34.88 -47.02 12.88
C PRO A 7 33.74 -47.88 13.47
N PRO A 8 32.68 -47.29 14.04
CA PRO A 8 31.41 -47.99 14.22
C PRO A 8 30.36 -47.37 13.26
N SER A 9 29.99 -48.04 12.15
CA SER A 9 29.02 -49.14 12.03
C SER A 9 27.58 -48.78 12.42
N LEU A 10 26.78 -48.62 11.37
CA LEU A 10 25.43 -49.16 11.14
C LEU A 10 24.27 -48.91 12.14
N SER A 11 23.25 -48.27 11.56
CA SER A 11 21.90 -48.82 11.32
C SER A 11 20.82 -48.73 12.40
N ALA A 12 19.63 -48.46 11.88
CA ALA A 12 18.31 -48.83 12.38
C ALA A 12 17.79 -48.11 13.64
N SER A 13 16.78 -47.25 13.45
CA SER A 13 15.45 -47.46 14.06
C SER A 13 14.42 -46.51 13.43
N ASP A 14 13.47 -47.14 12.73
CA ASP A 14 12.14 -46.63 12.49
C ASP A 14 11.45 -46.23 13.80
N SER A 15 10.75 -45.10 13.80
CA SER A 15 9.41 -45.01 14.41
C SER A 15 8.75 -43.68 14.03
N VAL A 16 7.94 -43.74 12.97
CA VAL A 16 6.84 -42.81 12.71
C VAL A 16 5.88 -42.87 13.89
N ASN A 17 5.58 -41.73 14.51
CA ASN A 17 4.41 -41.59 15.38
C ASN A 17 3.54 -40.46 14.85
N LEU A 18 2.41 -40.88 14.27
CA LEU A 18 1.31 -40.03 13.83
C LEU A 18 0.25 -40.11 14.94
N ASN A 19 0.01 -39.02 15.67
CA ASN A 19 -1.19 -38.89 16.49
C ASN A 19 -1.78 -37.49 16.35
N TYR A 20 -3.10 -37.49 16.19
CA TYR A 20 -3.93 -36.62 15.41
C TYR A 20 -4.80 -35.81 16.36
N ASP A 21 -4.93 -34.49 16.19
CA ASP A 21 -6.14 -33.78 16.62
C ASP A 21 -6.26 -32.42 15.91
N LEU A 22 -7.21 -32.36 14.98
CA LEU A 22 -7.85 -31.18 14.39
C LEU A 22 -9.31 -31.27 14.90
N PRO A 23 -10.15 -30.21 14.96
CA PRO A 23 -9.98 -28.75 14.91
C PRO A 23 -10.75 -28.03 16.07
N GLN A 24 -10.55 -26.72 16.29
CA GLN A 24 -11.67 -25.81 16.64
C GLN A 24 -11.40 -24.36 16.19
N GLU A 25 -12.04 -24.05 15.06
CA GLU A 25 -12.74 -22.81 14.69
C GLU A 25 -11.96 -21.50 14.45
N VAL A 26 -12.10 -21.07 13.18
CA VAL A 26 -11.64 -19.86 12.48
C VAL A 26 -12.61 -18.69 12.79
N PRO A 27 -12.17 -17.41 12.88
CA PRO A 27 -12.32 -16.55 11.69
C PRO A 27 -11.22 -15.49 11.47
N LEU A 28 -10.82 -15.40 10.19
CA LEU A 28 -10.44 -14.21 9.42
C LEU A 28 -9.65 -13.09 10.12
N GLN A 29 -8.41 -12.88 9.70
CA GLN A 29 -7.98 -11.69 8.94
C GLN A 29 -6.48 -11.82 8.65
N ILE A 30 -6.05 -11.24 7.53
CA ILE A 30 -4.66 -11.14 7.05
C ILE A 30 -4.20 -12.36 6.27
N LYS A 31 -4.95 -12.63 5.20
CA LYS A 31 -4.36 -13.11 3.96
C LYS A 31 -3.71 -11.89 3.30
N GLU A 32 -2.44 -12.04 2.88
CA GLU A 32 -1.78 -11.21 1.86
C GLU A 32 -0.87 -10.04 2.29
N VAL A 33 -0.02 -10.16 3.32
CA VAL A 33 1.35 -9.55 3.33
C VAL A 33 2.25 -10.34 4.31
N THR A 34 2.39 -11.65 4.13
CA THR A 34 3.41 -12.45 4.84
C THR A 34 3.96 -13.55 3.95
N GLU A 35 3.92 -13.32 2.64
CA GLU A 35 4.43 -14.24 1.63
C GLU A 35 5.55 -13.55 0.85
N ILE A 36 6.59 -13.10 1.56
CA ILE A 36 7.99 -13.05 1.09
C ILE A 36 8.81 -12.94 2.40
N CYS A 37 8.91 -14.02 3.18
CA CYS A 37 9.95 -14.24 4.21
C CYS A 37 9.58 -15.48 5.03
N ALA A 38 9.62 -16.67 4.41
CA ALA A 38 9.97 -17.95 5.05
C ALA A 38 9.51 -19.11 4.16
N ASP A 39 10.32 -19.49 3.17
CA ASP A 39 10.58 -20.91 2.97
C ASP A 39 11.96 -21.08 2.32
N SER A 40 12.49 -22.28 2.51
CA SER A 40 13.85 -22.70 2.74
C SER A 40 14.70 -22.97 1.48
N THR A 41 16.02 -22.69 1.59
CA THR A 41 17.14 -23.15 0.72
C THR A 41 17.20 -24.69 0.61
N PRO A 42 17.86 -25.38 -0.38
CA PRO A 42 18.99 -24.96 -1.27
C PRO A 42 19.02 -25.47 -2.76
N GLU A 43 19.78 -24.75 -3.61
CA GLU A 43 20.50 -25.08 -4.90
C GLU A 43 19.81 -25.71 -6.14
N PRO A 44 20.25 -25.40 -7.40
CA PRO A 44 21.36 -24.54 -7.82
C PRO A 44 21.02 -23.45 -8.87
N ALA A 45 21.87 -22.43 -8.91
CA ALA A 45 21.94 -21.32 -9.88
C ALA A 45 20.93 -20.17 -9.71
N GLU A 46 21.29 -19.13 -8.95
CA GLU A 46 21.18 -17.73 -9.40
C GLU A 46 21.83 -16.75 -8.41
N LEU A 47 22.81 -16.00 -8.94
CA LEU A 47 23.29 -14.65 -8.58
C LEU A 47 23.12 -14.22 -7.10
N SER A 48 24.22 -14.36 -6.34
CA SER A 48 24.36 -13.80 -4.99
C SER A 48 24.42 -12.26 -5.02
N VAL A 49 23.30 -11.61 -4.76
CA VAL A 49 23.31 -10.23 -4.27
C VAL A 49 23.67 -10.28 -2.79
N THR A 50 24.90 -9.94 -2.45
CA THR A 50 25.33 -9.77 -1.05
C THR A 50 24.66 -8.51 -0.50
N VAL A 51 23.46 -8.67 0.06
CA VAL A 51 22.83 -7.62 0.85
C VAL A 51 23.59 -7.54 2.17
N ASN A 52 24.37 -6.48 2.33
CA ASN A 52 25.00 -6.16 3.61
C ASN A 52 23.87 -5.90 4.65
N PRO A 53 23.77 -6.65 5.76
CA PRO A 53 22.62 -6.61 6.66
C PRO A 53 22.44 -5.29 7.44
N ASP A 54 23.36 -4.34 7.28
CA ASP A 54 23.33 -3.05 7.99
C ASP A 54 22.30 -2.06 7.41
N ILE A 55 21.84 -2.26 6.17
CA ILE A 55 20.89 -1.34 5.51
C ILE A 55 19.47 -1.48 6.10
N CYS A 56 19.17 -2.59 6.79
CA CYS A 56 17.89 -2.78 7.49
C CYS A 56 17.85 -2.14 8.89
N GLN A 57 19.00 -1.72 9.44
CA GLN A 57 19.11 -1.30 10.84
C GLN A 57 18.93 0.20 11.08
N GLU A 58 18.62 0.98 10.04
CA GLU A 58 18.16 2.37 10.21
C GLU A 58 16.63 2.52 10.20
N GLN A 59 15.87 1.44 10.24
CA GLN A 59 14.45 1.49 10.62
C GLN A 59 14.32 1.38 12.15
N LYS A 60 15.09 2.21 12.87
CA LYS A 60 15.17 2.13 14.33
C LYS A 60 13.84 2.64 14.91
N LYS A 61 13.12 1.73 15.57
CA LYS A 61 11.93 1.95 16.41
C LYS A 61 11.87 3.33 17.09
N LEU A 62 11.27 4.32 16.44
CA LEU A 62 10.56 5.37 17.16
C LEU A 62 9.13 4.88 17.29
N LYS A 63 8.63 4.69 18.52
CA LYS A 63 7.18 4.59 18.73
C LYS A 63 6.63 5.92 18.22
N PRO A 64 5.96 5.96 17.05
CA PRO A 64 5.54 7.23 16.53
C PRO A 64 4.51 7.76 17.53
N LYS A 65 4.84 8.88 18.17
CA LYS A 65 3.86 9.60 18.99
C LYS A 65 2.65 9.80 18.07
N HIS A 66 1.42 9.54 18.52
CA HIS A 66 0.23 9.70 17.66
C HIS A 66 0.19 11.09 16.99
N TRP A 67 0.75 12.10 17.66
CA TRP A 67 0.98 13.42 17.10
C TRP A 67 1.94 13.45 15.90
N ALA A 68 3.02 12.67 15.90
CA ALA A 68 3.94 12.57 14.77
C ALA A 68 3.27 11.94 13.55
N ILE A 69 2.39 10.95 13.73
CA ILE A 69 1.60 10.35 12.64
C ILE A 69 0.60 11.37 12.09
N PHE A 70 -0.10 12.08 12.99
CA PHE A 70 -1.03 13.14 12.60
C PHE A 70 -0.31 14.25 11.84
N ALA A 71 0.81 14.75 12.38
CA ALA A 71 1.57 15.84 11.80
C ALA A 71 2.21 15.44 10.46
N SER A 72 2.73 14.21 10.32
CA SER A 72 3.28 13.75 9.04
C SER A 72 2.18 13.61 7.99
N THR A 73 1.06 12.99 8.34
CA THR A 73 -0.07 12.82 7.42
C THR A 73 -0.68 14.17 7.02
N PHE A 74 -0.90 15.05 8.00
CA PHE A 74 -1.37 16.41 7.76
C PHE A 74 -0.39 17.18 6.88
N ALA A 75 0.91 17.17 7.18
CA ALA A 75 1.90 17.89 6.39
C ALA A 75 1.99 17.36 4.96
N THR A 76 1.94 16.05 4.75
CA THR A 76 1.96 15.44 3.41
C THR A 76 0.71 15.82 2.61
N ILE A 77 -0.48 15.68 3.19
CA ILE A 77 -1.73 16.03 2.52
C ILE A 77 -1.81 17.55 2.29
N PHE A 78 -1.44 18.34 3.30
CA PHE A 78 -1.41 19.79 3.20
C PHE A 78 -0.49 20.22 2.06
N LEU A 79 0.77 19.75 2.00
CA LEU A 79 1.68 20.07 0.89
C LEU A 79 1.15 19.62 -0.48
N ALA A 80 0.50 18.46 -0.55
CA ALA A 80 -0.11 17.99 -1.78
C ALA A 80 -1.32 18.86 -2.21
N GLU A 81 -1.99 19.50 -1.25
CA GLU A 81 -3.19 20.31 -1.47
C GLU A 81 -2.98 21.83 -1.38
N ILE A 82 -1.80 22.34 -0.97
CA ILE A 82 -1.58 23.79 -0.89
C ILE A 82 -1.78 24.38 -2.28
N GLY A 83 -2.79 25.22 -2.41
CA GLY A 83 -3.05 25.92 -3.66
C GLY A 83 -3.69 25.03 -4.72
N ASP A 84 -4.41 23.98 -4.33
CA ASP A 84 -5.30 23.31 -5.27
C ASP A 84 -6.24 24.36 -5.90
N LYS A 85 -6.51 24.18 -7.20
CA LYS A 85 -7.34 25.08 -8.00
C LYS A 85 -8.71 25.27 -7.36
N THR A 86 -9.22 24.25 -6.67
CA THR A 86 -10.49 24.31 -5.93
C THR A 86 -10.44 25.32 -4.79
N GLN A 87 -9.34 25.41 -4.05
CA GLN A 87 -9.19 26.36 -2.94
C GLN A 87 -9.16 27.80 -3.46
N LEU A 88 -8.48 28.05 -4.58
CA LEU A 88 -8.46 29.38 -5.22
C LEU A 88 -9.82 29.75 -5.79
N ALA A 89 -10.55 28.81 -6.38
CA ALA A 89 -11.91 29.03 -6.87
C ALA A 89 -12.88 29.39 -5.72
N ILE A 90 -12.82 28.68 -4.59
CA ILE A 90 -13.63 28.99 -3.41
C ILE A 90 -13.25 30.35 -2.82
N LEU A 91 -11.95 30.67 -2.76
CA LEU A 91 -11.48 31.97 -2.28
C LEU A 91 -12.01 33.12 -3.15
N LEU A 92 -11.94 32.99 -4.48
CA LEU A 92 -12.48 33.99 -5.41
C LEU A 92 -14.00 34.13 -5.29
N MET A 93 -14.73 33.01 -5.23
CA MET A 93 -16.18 33.03 -5.01
C MET A 93 -16.54 33.67 -3.67
N THR A 94 -15.75 33.44 -2.63
CA THR A 94 -15.97 34.03 -1.30
C THR A 94 -15.64 35.53 -1.32
N ALA A 95 -14.62 35.94 -2.06
CA ALA A 95 -14.22 37.34 -2.19
C ALA A 95 -15.25 38.19 -2.97
N GLU A 96 -15.92 37.60 -3.97
CA GLU A 96 -17.00 38.26 -4.72
C GLU A 96 -18.35 38.20 -3.99
N SER A 97 -18.58 37.17 -3.17
CA SER A 97 -19.84 36.99 -2.47
C SER A 97 -20.01 37.92 -1.27
N ARG A 98 -21.19 38.51 -1.16
CA ARG A 98 -21.58 39.35 -0.01
C ARG A 98 -21.80 38.54 1.28
N ASN A 99 -21.94 37.21 1.17
CA ASN A 99 -22.13 36.32 2.31
C ASN A 99 -21.21 35.08 2.21
N PRO A 100 -20.08 35.04 2.95
CA PRO A 100 -19.12 33.95 2.88
C PRO A 100 -19.67 32.62 3.39
N TRP A 101 -20.64 32.65 4.31
CA TRP A 101 -21.24 31.43 4.87
C TRP A 101 -22.03 30.63 3.84
N MET A 102 -22.68 31.31 2.89
CA MET A 102 -23.41 30.64 1.81
C MET A 102 -22.46 29.95 0.84
N VAL A 103 -21.31 30.56 0.54
CA VAL A 103 -20.28 29.96 -0.33
C VAL A 103 -19.68 28.73 0.34
N PHE A 104 -19.39 28.81 1.65
CA PHE A 104 -18.90 27.67 2.42
C PHE A 104 -19.90 26.50 2.41
N ALA A 105 -21.19 26.75 2.66
CA ALA A 105 -22.21 25.71 2.63
C ALA A 105 -22.39 25.11 1.22
N GLY A 106 -22.35 25.95 0.18
CA GLY A 106 -22.42 25.51 -1.22
C GLY A 106 -21.23 24.64 -1.62
N ALA A 107 -20.00 25.11 -1.38
CA ALA A 107 -18.79 24.36 -1.69
C ALA A 107 -18.69 23.06 -0.88
N GLY A 108 -19.04 23.10 0.41
CA GLY A 108 -19.05 21.92 1.27
C GLY A 108 -20.08 20.87 0.82
N SER A 109 -21.31 21.30 0.50
CA SER A 109 -22.34 20.39 -0.02
C SER A 109 -21.97 19.82 -1.40
N ALA A 110 -21.36 20.62 -2.28
CA ALA A 110 -20.86 20.16 -3.58
C ALA A 110 -19.75 19.11 -3.43
N LEU A 111 -18.82 19.31 -2.48
CA LEU A 111 -17.76 18.34 -2.19
C LEU A 111 -18.34 17.01 -1.68
N ILE A 112 -19.29 17.07 -0.75
CA ILE A 112 -19.96 15.87 -0.23
C ILE A 112 -20.72 15.15 -1.35
N ALA A 113 -21.49 15.89 -2.15
CA ALA A 113 -22.25 15.32 -3.26
C ALA A 113 -21.35 14.66 -4.30
N THR A 114 -20.27 15.34 -4.70
CA THR A 114 -19.30 14.81 -5.67
C THR A 114 -18.57 13.59 -5.12
N SER A 115 -18.19 13.61 -3.85
CA SER A 115 -17.57 12.45 -3.19
C SER A 115 -18.51 11.25 -3.14
N LEU A 116 -19.78 11.48 -2.78
CA LEU A 116 -20.80 10.43 -2.74
C LEU A 116 -21.05 9.83 -4.12
N LEU A 117 -21.17 10.68 -5.15
CA LEU A 117 -21.29 10.24 -6.54
C LEU A 117 -20.06 9.44 -6.97
N GLY A 118 -18.85 9.93 -6.67
CA GLY A 118 -17.60 9.24 -6.98
C GLY A 118 -17.52 7.85 -6.35
N VAL A 119 -17.91 7.71 -5.07
CA VAL A 119 -17.94 6.41 -4.39
C VAL A 119 -19.01 5.50 -4.98
N LEU A 120 -20.20 6.01 -5.29
CA LEU A 120 -21.28 5.21 -5.87
C LEU A 120 -20.92 4.71 -7.27
N LEU A 121 -20.42 5.59 -8.13
CA LEU A 121 -19.93 5.23 -9.47
C LEU A 121 -18.73 4.29 -9.38
N GLY A 122 -17.78 4.55 -8.48
CA GLY A 122 -16.61 3.70 -8.26
C GLY A 122 -17.01 2.29 -7.82
N ARG A 123 -17.93 2.16 -6.87
CA ARG A 123 -18.47 0.85 -6.43
C ARG A 123 -19.20 0.14 -7.56
N TRP A 124 -20.05 0.85 -8.31
CA TRP A 124 -20.76 0.29 -9.45
C TRP A 124 -19.78 -0.23 -10.52
N LEU A 125 -18.76 0.57 -10.85
CA LEU A 125 -17.76 0.21 -11.84
C LEU A 125 -16.89 -0.97 -11.38
N ALA A 126 -16.47 -0.98 -10.11
CA ALA A 126 -15.72 -2.07 -9.50
C ALA A 126 -16.52 -3.38 -9.43
N SER A 127 -17.86 -3.31 -9.32
CA SER A 127 -18.71 -4.50 -9.31
C SER A 127 -18.86 -5.17 -10.68
N ARG A 128 -18.65 -4.41 -11.78
CA ARG A 128 -18.88 -4.88 -13.15
C ARG A 128 -17.61 -5.20 -13.92
N ILE A 129 -16.47 -4.64 -13.52
CA ILE A 129 -15.21 -4.69 -14.26
C ILE A 129 -14.12 -5.34 -13.39
N ALA A 130 -13.31 -6.21 -13.99
CA ALA A 130 -12.17 -6.82 -13.32
C ALA A 130 -11.15 -5.75 -12.85
N PRO A 131 -10.55 -5.89 -11.65
CA PRO A 131 -9.68 -4.88 -11.06
C PRO A 131 -8.47 -4.52 -11.95
N ARG A 132 -7.91 -5.51 -12.66
CA ARG A 132 -6.79 -5.31 -13.60
C ARG A 132 -7.12 -4.36 -14.75
N THR A 133 -8.36 -4.39 -15.24
CA THR A 133 -8.81 -3.50 -16.31
C THR A 133 -8.99 -2.09 -15.78
N LEU A 134 -9.49 -1.94 -14.55
CA LEU A 134 -9.66 -0.64 -13.88
C LEU A 134 -8.30 0.05 -13.67
N GLU A 135 -7.30 -0.68 -13.18
CA GLU A 135 -5.93 -0.18 -12.98
C GLU A 135 -5.30 0.30 -14.29
N ARG A 136 -5.37 -0.51 -15.35
CA ARG A 136 -4.86 -0.13 -16.67
C ARG A 136 -5.60 1.07 -17.25
N ALA A 137 -6.92 1.10 -17.13
CA ALA A 137 -7.73 2.21 -17.62
C ALA A 137 -7.37 3.53 -16.90
N ALA A 138 -7.24 3.50 -15.58
CA ALA A 138 -6.84 4.68 -14.80
C ALA A 138 -5.46 5.21 -15.24
N GLY A 139 -4.47 4.32 -15.42
CA GLY A 139 -3.15 4.70 -15.91
C GLY A 139 -3.16 5.28 -17.33
N VAL A 140 -3.91 4.68 -18.24
CA VAL A 140 -4.03 5.16 -19.63
C VAL A 140 -4.72 6.53 -19.68
N ILE A 141 -5.81 6.72 -18.92
CA ILE A 141 -6.51 8.00 -18.83
C ILE A 141 -5.59 9.08 -18.27
N LEU A 142 -4.83 8.77 -17.22
CA LEU A 142 -3.88 9.72 -16.62
C LEU A 142 -2.77 10.11 -17.60
N LEU A 143 -2.19 9.14 -18.33
CA LEU A 143 -1.18 9.43 -19.36
C LEU A 143 -1.76 10.25 -20.51
N ALA A 144 -2.99 9.96 -20.94
CA ALA A 144 -3.65 10.73 -21.99
C ALA A 144 -3.87 12.19 -21.56
N ILE A 145 -4.38 12.42 -20.34
CA ILE A 145 -4.55 13.78 -19.79
C ILE A 145 -3.19 14.48 -19.70
N SER A 146 -2.15 13.80 -19.21
CA SER A 146 -0.81 14.37 -19.13
C SER A 146 -0.25 14.77 -20.50
N ALA A 147 -0.47 13.94 -21.53
CA ALA A 147 -0.01 14.23 -22.88
C ALA A 147 -0.78 15.41 -23.50
N VAL A 148 -2.09 15.49 -23.29
CA VAL A 148 -2.92 16.61 -23.75
C VAL A 148 -2.46 17.92 -23.10
N LEU A 149 -2.29 17.94 -21.77
CA LEU A 149 -1.81 19.13 -21.06
C LEU A 149 -0.40 19.55 -21.52
N LEU A 150 0.47 18.57 -21.79
CA LEU A 150 1.81 18.87 -22.30
C LEU A 150 1.77 19.48 -23.70
N TRP A 151 0.88 18.99 -24.57
CA TRP A 151 0.68 19.54 -25.90
C TRP A 151 0.13 20.96 -25.87
N GLU A 152 -0.87 21.23 -25.02
CA GLU A 152 -1.42 22.58 -24.80
C GLU A 152 -0.39 23.58 -24.27
N VAL A 153 0.63 23.11 -23.54
CA VAL A 153 1.71 23.97 -23.03
C VAL A 153 2.80 24.21 -24.08
N LEU A 154 3.05 23.26 -24.98
CA LEU A 154 4.11 23.35 -25.99
C LEU A 154 3.68 24.02 -27.31
N GLY A 155 2.39 23.95 -27.65
CA GLY A 155 1.82 24.52 -28.88
C GLY A 155 1.22 25.90 -28.66
#